data_AF-A0A9D5U4R7-F1
#
_entry.id   AF-A0A9D5U4R7-F1
#
_cell.length_a   1.000
_cell.length_b   1.000
_cell.length_c   1.000
_cell.angle_alpha   90.00
_cell.angle_beta   90.00
_cell.angle_gamma   90.00
#
_symmetry.space_group_name_H-M   'P 1'
#
loop_
_entity.id
_entity.type
_entity.pdbx_description
1 polymer ?
#
loop_
_entity_poly.entity_id
_entity_poly.type
_entity_poly.pdbx_seq_one_letter_code
_entity_poly.pdbx_strand_id
1 'polypeptide(L)' 'MPDITISLDEGLLRAGREYAERNHMALDELIRRLLADKVANRSAEWLEECFELADRLTVSSERKPWTRDELHERSGAC' A
#
# COMPACT_ATOMS: atom_id res chain seq x y z
N MET A 1 3.76 -5.00 -24.60
CA MET A 1 2.72 -4.17 -23.97
C MET A 1 2.03 -3.37 -25.05
N PRO A 2 0.71 -3.12 -24.96
CA PRO A 2 0.05 -2.17 -25.83
C PRO A 2 0.51 -0.75 -25.50
N ASP A 3 0.74 0.07 -26.54
CA ASP A 3 0.99 1.50 -26.39
C ASP A 3 -0.34 2.24 -26.24
N ILE A 4 -0.36 3.25 -25.36
CA ILE A 4 -1.53 4.08 -25.12
C ILE A 4 -1.20 5.55 -25.42
N THR A 5 -2.12 6.24 -26.07
CA THR A 5 -2.05 7.70 -26.25
C THR A 5 -2.95 8.36 -25.23
N ILE A 6 -2.39 9.25 -24.41
CA ILE A 6 -3.13 10.00 -23.39
C ILE A 6 -2.94 11.48 -23.68
N SER A 7 -4.03 12.24 -23.68
CA SER A 7 -3.99 13.71 -23.75
C SER A 7 -3.72 14.28 -22.36
N LEU A 8 -2.74 15.16 -22.27
CA LEU A 8 -2.33 15.84 -21.04
C LEU A 8 -2.17 17.33 -21.33
N ASP A 9 -2.41 18.17 -20.32
CA ASP A 9 -2.01 19.57 -20.37
C ASP A 9 -0.47 19.67 -20.46
N GLU A 10 0.04 20.63 -21.24
CA GLU A 10 1.48 20.81 -21.47
C GLU A 10 2.22 21.15 -20.16
N GLY A 11 1.60 21.94 -19.29
CA GLY A 11 2.14 22.26 -17.97
C GLY A 11 2.25 21.03 -17.09
N LEU A 12 1.23 20.17 -17.12
CA LEU A 12 1.25 18.89 -16.41
C LEU A 12 2.31 17.93 -16.97
N LEU A 13 2.48 17.87 -18.30
CA LEU A 13 3.51 17.05 -18.93
C LEU A 13 4.91 17.46 -18.47
N ARG A 14 5.19 18.76 -18.47
CA ARG A 14 6.48 19.30 -17.99
C ARG A 14 6.72 18.99 -16.52
N ALA A 15 5.74 19.31 -15.66
CA ALA A 15 5.86 19.05 -14.23
C ALA A 15 6.04 17.56 -13.91
N GLY A 16 5.35 16.69 -14.65
CA GLY A 16 5.49 15.23 -14.54
C GLY A 16 6.89 14.75 -14.91
N ARG A 17 7.49 15.29 -15.97
CA ARG A 17 8.87 14.96 -16.37
C ARG A 17 9.87 15.39 -15.30
N GLU A 18 9.78 16.62 -14.82
CA GLU A 18 10.66 17.12 -13.75
C GLU A 18 10.55 16.27 -12.47
N TYR A 19 9.33 15.88 -12.10
CA TYR A 19 9.11 15.00 -10.95
C TYR A 19 9.76 13.63 -11.16
N ALA A 20 9.58 13.03 -12.33
CA ALA A 20 10.16 11.73 -12.66
C ALA A 20 11.71 11.79 -12.61
N GLU A 21 12.31 12.81 -13.23
CA GLU A 21 13.76 13.03 -13.24
C GLU A 21 14.34 13.19 -11.83
N ARG A 22 13.68 13.98 -10.97
CA ARG A 22 14.09 14.15 -9.55
C ARG A 22 14.08 12.84 -8.76
N ASN A 23 13.27 11.88 -9.19
CA ASN A 23 13.17 10.57 -8.56
C ASN A 23 13.96 9.49 -9.33
N HIS A 24 14.78 9.87 -10.32
CA HIS A 24 15.54 8.96 -11.18
C HIS A 24 14.68 7.97 -11.98
N MET A 25 13.51 8.43 -12.44
CA MET A 25 12.54 7.63 -13.19
C MET A 25 12.21 8.29 -14.52
N ALA A 26 11.74 7.50 -15.49
CA ALA A 26 11.11 8.02 -16.69
C ALA A 26 9.61 8.32 -16.46
N LEU A 27 9.03 9.22 -17.27
CA LEU A 27 7.63 9.61 -17.13
C LEU A 27 6.66 8.43 -17.33
N ASP A 28 6.96 7.55 -18.28
CA ASP A 28 6.17 6.33 -18.54
C ASP A 28 6.20 5.37 -17.35
N GLU A 29 7.36 5.23 -16.69
CA GLU A 29 7.51 4.45 -15.47
C GLU A 29 6.70 5.03 -14.31
N LEU A 30 6.74 6.36 -14.13
CA LEU A 30 5.92 7.06 -13.16
C LEU A 30 4.42 6.80 -13.40
N ILE A 31 3.95 6.95 -14.64
CA ILE A 31 2.55 6.71 -15.01
C ILE A 31 2.15 5.26 -14.70
N ARG A 32 2.97 4.28 -15.10
CA ARG A 32 2.71 2.87 -14.80
C ARG A 32 2.61 2.61 -13.30
N ARG A 33 3.53 3.16 -12.51
CA ARG A 33 3.55 2.98 -11.05
C ARG A 33 2.33 3.59 -10.39
N LEU A 34 1.92 4.79 -10.80
CA LEU A 34 0.72 5.46 -10.28
C LEU A 34 -0.55 4.68 -10.66
N LEU A 35 -0.65 4.19 -11.90
CA LEU A 35 -1.78 3.36 -12.32
C LEU A 35 -1.83 2.05 -11.54
N ALA A 36 -0.69 1.38 -11.36
CA ALA A 36 -0.61 0.17 -10.54
C ALA A 36 -1.02 0.46 -9.08
N ASP A 37 -0.48 1.51 -8.46
CA ASP A 37 -0.83 1.89 -7.08
C ASP A 37 -2.32 2.23 -6.93
N LYS A 38 -2.94 2.90 -7.90
CA LYS A 38 -4.35 3.31 -7.79
C LYS A 38 -5.35 2.24 -8.23
N VAL A 39 -4.95 1.32 -9.10
CA VAL A 39 -5.83 0.27 -9.62
C VAL A 39 -5.62 -1.05 -8.88
N ALA A 40 -4.37 -1.44 -8.57
CA ALA A 40 -4.08 -2.68 -7.85
C ALA A 40 -4.38 -2.57 -6.36
N ASN A 41 -4.26 -1.39 -5.75
CA ASN A 41 -4.61 -1.17 -4.34
C ASN A 41 -6.13 -1.10 -4.09
N ARG A 42 -6.96 -1.51 -5.07
CA ARG A 42 -8.35 -1.94 -4.86
C ARG A 42 -8.47 -3.42 -4.50
N SER A 43 -7.38 -4.18 -4.37
CA SER A 43 -7.44 -5.45 -3.66
C SER A 43 -7.58 -5.18 -2.17
N ALA A 44 -8.78 -4.75 -1.75
CA ALA A 44 -9.24 -4.96 -0.38
C ALA A 44 -9.14 -6.44 0.03
N GLU A 45 -8.88 -7.34 -0.93
CA GLU A 45 -8.49 -8.74 -0.79
C GLU A 45 -7.49 -8.97 0.35
N TRP A 46 -6.42 -8.18 0.52
CA TRP A 46 -5.50 -8.39 1.65
C TRP A 46 -6.15 -8.03 3.01
N LEU A 47 -7.05 -7.04 3.01
CA LEU A 47 -7.78 -6.61 4.20
C LEU A 47 -8.86 -7.66 4.56
N GLU A 48 -9.49 -8.23 3.54
CA GLU A 48 -10.49 -9.29 3.62
C GLU A 48 -9.84 -10.59 4.09
N GLU A 49 -8.65 -10.96 3.58
CA GLU A 49 -7.82 -12.05 4.11
C GLU A 49 -7.45 -11.82 5.58
N CYS A 50 -7.13 -10.57 5.97
CA CYS A 50 -6.83 -10.23 7.37
C CYS A 50 -8.07 -10.42 8.27
N PHE A 51 -9.25 -10.03 7.81
CA PHE A 51 -10.51 -10.27 8.54
C PHE A 51 -10.88 -11.74 8.57
N GLU A 52 -10.72 -12.49 7.48
CA GLU A 52 -10.94 -13.94 7.47
C GLU A 52 -10.00 -14.68 8.43
N LEU A 53 -8.72 -14.27 8.49
CA LEU A 53 -7.76 -14.81 9.46
C LEU A 53 -8.17 -14.47 10.89
N ALA A 54 -8.64 -13.25 11.14
CA ALA A 54 -9.12 -12.82 12.46
C ALA A 54 -10.40 -13.56 12.88
N ASP A 55 -11.35 -13.76 11.97
CA ASP A 55 -12.63 -14.44 12.22
C ASP A 55 -12.45 -15.95 12.42
N ARG A 56 -11.50 -16.57 11.70
CA ARG A 56 -11.10 -17.97 11.92
C ARG A 56 -10.49 -18.19 13.30
N LEU A 57 -9.86 -17.16 13.85
CA LEU A 57 -9.27 -17.19 15.18
C LEU A 57 -10.37 -16.90 16.20
N THR A 58 -10.98 -17.95 16.77
CA THR A 58 -11.88 -17.83 17.93
C THR A 58 -11.09 -17.49 19.20
N VAL A 59 -10.49 -16.29 19.24
CA VAL A 59 -9.70 -15.82 20.36
C VAL A 59 -10.60 -14.97 21.24
N SER A 60 -11.09 -15.58 22.32
CA SER A 60 -11.66 -14.82 23.42
C SER A 60 -10.51 -14.16 24.18
N SER A 61 -10.42 -12.83 24.12
CA SER A 61 -9.67 -12.13 25.15
C SER A 61 -10.41 -12.37 26.47
N GLU A 62 -9.85 -13.18 27.37
CA GLU A 62 -10.37 -13.33 28.73
C GLU A 62 -10.16 -12.02 29.50
N ARG A 63 -10.75 -10.90 29.04
CA ARG A 63 -10.80 -9.55 29.64
C ARG A 63 -9.65 -9.20 30.59
N LYS A 64 -8.41 -9.56 30.24
CA LYS A 64 -7.21 -9.18 30.98
C LYS A 64 -6.62 -8.01 30.22
N PRO A 65 -6.82 -6.77 30.69
CA PRO A 65 -6.14 -5.63 30.10
C PRO A 65 -4.64 -5.86 30.31
N TRP A 66 -3.88 -5.96 29.22
CA TRP A 66 -2.43 -5.92 29.31
C TRP A 66 -2.00 -4.47 29.48
N THR A 67 -1.13 -4.24 30.45
CA THR A 67 -0.40 -2.98 30.58
C THR A 67 0.70 -2.91 29.50
N ARG A 68 1.15 -1.69 29.19
CA ARG A 68 2.16 -1.46 28.14
C ARG A 68 3.45 -2.25 28.39
N ASP A 69 3.85 -2.35 29.65
CA ASP A 69 5.09 -2.99 30.05
C ASP A 69 4.99 -4.53 29.93
N GLU A 70 3.85 -5.13 30.28
CA GLU A 70 3.57 -6.56 30.10
C GLU A 70 3.58 -6.99 28.62
N LEU A 71 3.16 -6.09 27.72
CA LEU A 71 3.19 -6.37 26.29
C LEU A 71 4.63 -6.44 25.75
N HIS A 72 5.50 -5.53 26.23
CA HIS A 72 6.91 -5.48 25.82
C HIS A 72 7.71 -6.70 26.30
N GLU A 73 7.42 -7.23 27.49
CA GLU A 73 8.06 -8.45 28.01
C GLU A 73 7.71 -9.70 27.21
N ARG A 74 6.47 -9.80 26.69
CA ARG A 74 6.02 -10.95 25.90
C ARG A 74 6.55 -10.97 24.46
N SER A 75 6.88 -9.82 23.89
CA SER A 75 7.47 -9.74 22.54
C SER A 75 8.94 -10.21 22.46
N GLY A 76 9.57 -10.58 23.58
CA GLY A 76 10.98 -10.99 23.66
C GLY A 76 11.26 -12.50 23.68
N ALA A 77 10.25 -13.37 23.54
CA ALA A 77 10.45 -14.82 23.51
C ALA A 77 10.06 -15.39 22.14
N CYS A 78 11.02 -15.44 21.22
CA CYS A 78 11.04 -16.34 20.08
C CYS A 78 12.03 -17.47 20.35
#